data_AF-A0A9D8LBP3-F1
#
_entry.id   AF-A0A9D8LBP3-F1
#
_cell.length_a   1.000
_cell.length_b   1.000
_cell.length_c   1.000
_cell.angle_alpha   90.00
_cell.angle_beta   90.00
_cell.angle_gamma   90.00
#
_symmetry.space_group_name_H-M   'P 1'
#
loop_
_entity.id
_entity.type
_entity.pdbx_description
1 polymer ?
#
loop_
_entity_poly.entity_id
_entity_poly.type
_entity_poly.pdbx_seq_one_letter_code
_entity_poly.pdbx_strand_id
1 'polypeptide(L)'
;MSPREDRDAALEAAIFTLLGERGSGRTISATDAARTVGGDHPDGWGPLMQPIRHLAIRLMKEGRLVIIRKGKPVDPDDFRGVYRLRLPEAGEDYGPGNSALE
;
A
#
# COMPACT_ATOMS: atom_id res chain seq x y z
N MET A 1 7.00 1.89 -21.88
CA MET A 1 6.83 1.09 -20.65
C MET A 1 5.92 -0.08 -20.98
N SER A 2 6.06 -1.17 -20.24
CA SER A 2 5.18 -2.34 -20.38
C SER A 2 3.83 -2.03 -19.72
N PRO A 3 2.71 -2.61 -20.20
CA PRO A 3 1.38 -2.37 -19.59
C PRO A 3 1.32 -2.62 -18.08
N ARG A 4 2.16 -3.54 -17.59
CA ARG A 4 2.34 -3.80 -16.15
C ARG A 4 2.97 -2.62 -15.41
N GLU A 5 4.02 -2.02 -15.97
CA GLU A 5 4.73 -0.90 -15.37
C GLU A 5 3.83 0.34 -15.32
N ASP A 6 3.07 0.61 -16.38
CA ASP A 6 2.12 1.72 -16.42
C ASP A 6 1.02 1.56 -15.36
N ARG A 7 0.49 0.34 -15.19
CA ARG A 7 -0.49 0.04 -14.14
C ARG A 7 0.11 0.21 -12.75
N ASP A 8 1.30 -0.34 -12.51
CA ASP A 8 1.95 -0.29 -11.20
C ASP A 8 2.28 1.18 -10.83
N ALA A 9 2.67 2.02 -11.81
CA ALA A 9 2.85 3.47 -11.64
C ALA A 9 1.53 4.20 -11.31
N ALA A 10 0.43 3.87 -11.99
CA ALA A 10 -0.88 4.46 -11.71
C ALA A 10 -1.37 4.11 -10.30
N LEU A 11 -1.15 2.87 -9.86
CA LEU A 11 -1.46 2.42 -8.50
C LEU A 11 -0.60 3.14 -7.44
N GLU A 12 0.69 3.31 -7.71
CA GLU A 12 1.60 4.03 -6.81
C GLU A 12 1.17 5.49 -6.66
N ALA A 13 0.86 6.17 -7.77
CA ALA A 13 0.33 7.52 -7.76
C ALA A 13 -0.98 7.63 -6.96
N ALA A 14 -1.94 6.73 -7.21
CA ALA A 14 -3.21 6.72 -6.49
C ALA A 14 -3.03 6.56 -4.96
N ILE A 15 -2.13 5.68 -4.52
CA ILE A 15 -1.81 5.49 -3.10
C ILE A 15 -1.31 6.81 -2.49
N PHE A 16 -0.32 7.45 -3.10
CA PHE A 16 0.29 8.66 -2.53
C PHE A 16 -0.62 9.88 -2.62
N THR A 17 -1.41 10.03 -3.69
CA THR A 17 -2.44 11.08 -3.77
C THR A 17 -3.45 10.94 -2.64
N LEU A 18 -4.04 9.75 -2.46
CA LEU A 18 -5.04 9.53 -1.41
C LEU A 18 -4.46 9.74 0.00
N LEU A 19 -3.21 9.34 0.23
CA LEU A 19 -2.53 9.59 1.51
C LEU A 19 -2.26 11.08 1.73
N GLY A 20 -1.86 11.80 0.70
CA GLY A 20 -1.66 13.26 0.74
C GLY A 20 -2.95 14.01 1.06
N GLU A 21 -4.07 13.63 0.42
CA GLU A 21 -5.39 14.21 0.67
C GLU A 21 -5.91 13.96 2.09
N ARG A 22 -5.64 12.78 2.65
CA ARG A 22 -6.06 12.42 4.00
C ARG A 22 -5.24 13.14 5.08
N GLY A 23 -3.97 13.44 4.81
CA GLY A 23 -3.06 14.08 5.74
C GLY A 23 -2.29 13.11 6.64
N SER A 24 -1.34 13.66 7.41
CA SER A 24 -0.39 12.88 8.21
C SER A 24 -1.06 11.98 9.26
N GLY A 25 -0.50 10.80 9.49
CA GLY A 25 -1.01 9.79 10.43
C GLY A 25 -2.32 9.12 10.00
N ARG A 26 -2.90 9.50 8.86
CA ARG A 26 -4.12 8.88 8.32
C ARG A 26 -3.79 7.68 7.45
N THR A 27 -4.79 6.84 7.25
CA THR A 27 -4.63 5.56 6.57
C THR A 27 -5.66 5.42 5.46
N ILE A 28 -5.33 4.65 4.42
CA ILE A 28 -6.24 4.26 3.34
C ILE A 28 -6.37 2.74 3.26
N SER A 29 -7.41 2.23 2.59
CA SER A 29 -7.46 0.81 2.19
C SER A 29 -6.82 0.60 0.83
N ALA A 30 -6.42 -0.64 0.54
CA ALA A 30 -6.01 -1.04 -0.81
C ALA A 30 -7.16 -0.88 -1.83
N THR A 31 -8.40 -1.12 -1.41
CA THR A 31 -9.58 -0.97 -2.26
C THR A 31 -9.82 0.49 -2.68
N ASP A 32 -9.56 1.46 -1.78
CA ASP A 32 -9.67 2.88 -2.13
C ASP A 32 -8.74 3.22 -3.31
N ALA A 33 -7.47 2.82 -3.22
CA ALA A 33 -6.49 3.05 -4.28
C ALA A 33 -6.84 2.29 -5.57
N ALA A 34 -7.35 1.06 -5.46
CA ALA A 34 -7.77 0.30 -6.64
C ALA A 34 -8.98 0.91 -7.34
N ARG A 35 -9.94 1.48 -6.60
CA ARG A 35 -11.11 2.14 -7.20
C ARG A 35 -10.72 3.41 -7.94
N THR A 36 -9.71 4.14 -7.46
CA THR A 36 -9.16 5.29 -8.17
C THR A 36 -8.63 4.91 -9.56
N VAL A 37 -8.13 3.68 -9.74
CA VAL A 37 -7.52 3.23 -11.02
C VAL A 37 -8.48 2.38 -11.86
N GLY A 38 -9.21 1.46 -11.25
CA GLY A 38 -10.09 0.49 -11.91
C GLY A 38 -11.58 0.85 -11.88
N GLY A 39 -11.96 1.98 -11.26
CA GLY A 39 -13.36 2.37 -11.05
C GLY A 39 -14.06 1.61 -9.93
N ASP A 40 -15.33 1.93 -9.68
CA ASP A 40 -16.10 1.37 -8.56
C ASP A 40 -16.57 -0.07 -8.76
N HIS A 41 -16.62 -0.55 -10.01
CA HIS A 41 -17.08 -1.90 -10.31
C HIS A 41 -16.03 -2.96 -9.93
N PRO A 42 -16.41 -4.06 -9.26
CA PRO A 42 -15.49 -5.13 -8.84
C PRO A 42 -14.64 -5.73 -9.94
N ASP A 43 -15.16 -5.80 -11.16
CA ASP A 43 -14.41 -6.31 -12.31
C ASP A 43 -13.20 -5.42 -12.66
N GLY A 44 -13.24 -4.14 -12.31
CA GLY A 44 -12.15 -3.21 -12.51
C GLY A 44 -11.16 -3.20 -11.34
N TRP A 45 -11.63 -3.01 -10.10
CA TRP A 45 -10.74 -2.91 -8.94
C TRP A 45 -10.28 -4.25 -8.37
N GLY A 46 -11.06 -5.32 -8.53
CA GLY A 46 -10.78 -6.65 -8.00
C GLY A 46 -9.45 -7.23 -8.49
N PRO A 47 -9.18 -7.24 -9.80
CA PRO A 47 -7.90 -7.68 -10.36
C PRO A 47 -6.68 -6.88 -9.89
N LEU A 48 -6.87 -5.66 -9.38
CA LEU A 48 -5.80 -4.78 -8.91
C LEU A 48 -5.34 -5.09 -7.47
N MET A 49 -6.07 -5.92 -6.72
CA MET A 49 -5.75 -6.23 -5.32
C MET A 49 -4.39 -6.89 -5.14
N GLN A 50 -4.06 -7.90 -5.95
CA GLN A 50 -2.75 -8.56 -5.90
C GLN A 50 -1.61 -7.62 -6.34
N PRO A 51 -1.73 -6.88 -7.47
CA PRO A 51 -0.78 -5.83 -7.82
C PRO A 51 -0.52 -4.81 -6.69
N ILE A 52 -1.57 -4.27 -6.07
CA ILE A 52 -1.43 -3.31 -4.97
C ILE A 52 -0.73 -3.93 -3.77
N ARG A 53 -1.02 -5.19 -3.43
CA ARG A 53 -0.34 -5.88 -2.33
C ARG A 53 1.16 -5.96 -2.60
N HIS A 54 1.58 -6.43 -3.78
CA HIS A 54 3.00 -6.52 -4.14
C HIS A 54 3.68 -5.14 -4.15
N LEU A 55 2.98 -4.14 -4.67
CA LEU A 55 3.46 -2.76 -4.69
C LEU A 55 3.66 -2.22 -3.27
N ALA A 56 2.68 -2.40 -2.38
CA ALA A 56 2.77 -1.95 -0.99
C ALA A 56 3.92 -2.62 -0.24
N ILE A 57 4.13 -3.92 -0.46
CA ILE A 57 5.27 -4.67 0.11
C ILE A 57 6.59 -4.06 -0.36
N ARG A 58 6.74 -3.86 -1.67
CA ARG A 58 7.93 -3.22 -2.25
C ARG A 58 8.18 -1.83 -1.65
N LEU A 59 7.15 -0.98 -1.63
CA LEU A 59 7.26 0.37 -1.09
C LEU A 59 7.59 0.41 0.41
N MET A 60 7.11 -0.57 1.18
CA MET A 60 7.46 -0.69 2.60
C MET A 60 8.91 -1.10 2.80
N LYS A 61 9.42 -2.03 2.00
CA LYS A 61 10.86 -2.38 2.00
C LYS A 61 11.75 -1.24 1.54
N GLU A 62 11.23 -0.33 0.71
CA GLU A 62 11.89 0.93 0.31
C GLU A 62 11.78 2.04 1.38
N GLY A 63 11.05 1.82 2.48
CA GLY A 63 10.83 2.83 3.52
C GLY A 63 9.90 3.97 3.11
N ARG A 64 9.09 3.79 2.06
CA ARG A 64 8.23 4.83 1.47
C ARG A 64 6.76 4.71 1.87
N LEU A 65 6.37 3.57 2.42
CA LEU A 65 5.00 3.24 2.80
C LEU A 65 5.01 2.33 4.02
N VAL A 66 3.95 2.36 4.83
CA VAL A 66 3.79 1.42 5.95
C VAL A 66 2.50 0.64 5.78
N ILE A 67 2.63 -0.68 5.81
CA ILE A 67 1.50 -1.60 5.91
C ILE A 67 1.17 -1.77 7.39
N ILE A 68 -0.08 -1.51 7.76
CA ILE A 68 -0.54 -1.67 9.13
C ILE A 68 -1.74 -2.62 9.23
N ARG A 69 -1.84 -3.31 10.37
CA ARG A 69 -3.04 -4.05 10.78
C ARG A 69 -3.36 -3.75 12.23
N LYS A 70 -4.65 -3.59 12.51
CA LYS A 70 -5.14 -3.25 13.86
C LYS A 70 -4.39 -2.04 14.47
N GLY A 71 -4.04 -1.07 13.62
CA GLY A 71 -3.33 0.14 14.01
C GLY A 71 -1.81 0.01 14.18
N LYS A 72 -1.22 -1.18 13.96
CA LYS A 72 0.21 -1.41 14.14
C LYS A 72 0.89 -1.78 12.81
N PRO A 73 2.14 -1.34 12.56
CA PRO A 73 2.97 -1.86 11.49
C PRO A 73 3.04 -3.39 11.53
N VAL A 74 3.09 -4.01 10.35
CA VAL A 74 3.18 -5.46 10.22
C VAL A 74 4.33 -5.84 9.31
N ASP A 75 4.80 -7.07 9.47
CA ASP A 75 5.84 -7.60 8.61
C ASP A 75 5.35 -7.61 7.16
N PRO A 76 6.06 -6.98 6.20
CA PRO A 76 5.64 -6.96 4.82
C PRO A 76 5.62 -8.37 4.18
N ASP A 77 6.39 -9.33 4.71
CA ASP A 77 6.42 -10.71 4.23
C ASP A 77 5.44 -11.64 4.99
N ASP A 78 4.98 -11.26 6.20
CA ASP A 78 4.01 -12.04 6.99
C ASP A 78 2.83 -11.20 7.52
N PHE A 79 1.90 -10.85 6.62
CA PHE A 79 0.61 -10.28 7.01
C PHE A 79 -0.56 -10.86 6.21
N ARG A 80 -1.69 -11.07 6.90
CA ARG A 80 -2.90 -11.70 6.33
C ARG A 80 -4.16 -10.89 6.59
N GLY A 81 -5.15 -11.01 5.72
CA GLY A 81 -6.45 -10.36 5.86
C GLY A 81 -6.39 -8.85 5.62
N VAL A 82 -7.38 -8.13 6.17
CA VAL A 82 -7.52 -6.67 5.99
C VAL A 82 -6.29 -5.94 6.53
N TYR A 83 -5.76 -5.05 5.71
CA TYR A 83 -4.65 -4.16 6.01
C TYR A 83 -4.97 -2.73 5.57
N ARG A 84 -4.23 -1.78 6.12
CA ARG A 84 -4.29 -0.36 5.74
C ARG A 84 -2.89 0.12 5.38
N LEU A 85 -2.84 1.21 4.63
CA LEU A 85 -1.60 1.85 4.19
C LEU A 85 -1.51 3.23 4.83
N ARG A 86 -0.32 3.64 5.24
CA ARG A 86 -0.03 5.02 5.69
C ARG A 86 1.35 5.47 5.22
N LEU A 87 1.59 6.78 5.29
CA LEU A 87 2.94 7.32 5.15
C LEU A 87 3.82 6.91 6.34
N PRO A 88 5.13 6.72 6.14
CA PRO A 88 6.10 6.57 7.22
C PRO A 88 6.13 7.81 8.12
N GLU A 89 6.35 7.60 9.41
CA GLU A 89 6.62 8.68 10.36
C GLU A 89 8.15 8.86 10.49
N ALA A 90 8.58 10.05 10.92
CA ALA A 90 10.00 10.38 10.99
C ALA A 90 10.73 9.44 11.95
N GLY A 91 11.78 8.79 11.47
CA GLY A 91 12.63 7.88 12.26
C GLY A 91 12.14 6.42 12.30
N GLU A 92 11.06 6.09 11.59
CA GLU A 92 10.63 4.69 11.46
C GLU A 92 11.42 3.98 10.35
N ASP A 93 12.02 2.84 10.70
CA ASP A 93 12.60 1.87 9.77
C ASP A 93 11.99 0.50 10.07
N TYR A 94 11.36 -0.11 9.07
CA TYR A 94 10.64 -1.37 9.22
C TYR A 94 11.40 -2.57 8.65
N GLY A 95 12.62 -2.32 8.16
CA GLY A 95 13.46 -3.32 7.54
C GLY A 95 12.84 -4.01 6.29
N PRO A 96 13.55 -5.02 5.76
CA PRO A 96 13.18 -5.72 4.53
C PRO A 96 12.10 -6.81 4.70
N GLY A 97 11.66 -7.11 5.94
CA GLY A 97 10.67 -8.16 6.25
C GLY A 97 11.23 -9.50 6.75
N ASN A 98 10.30 -10.35 7.20
CA ASN A 98 10.45 -11.56 8.01
C ASN A 98 11.35 -11.41 9.24
N SER A 99 11.07 -10.35 10.00
CA SER A 99 11.58 -9.92 11.33
C SER A 99 12.76 -8.92 11.30
N ALA A 100 12.88 -7.94 12.20
CA ALA A 100 12.08 -7.67 13.40
C ALA A 100 11.21 -6.41 13.27
N LEU A 101 9.93 -6.58 13.60
CA LEU A 101 9.11 -5.56 14.25
C LEU A 101 8.98 -5.99 15.71
N GLU A 102 9.31 -5.12 16.66
CA GLU A 102 9.23 -5.41 18.11
C GLU A 102 7.79 -5.70 18.60
#